data_AF-A0A7S2E392-F1
#
_entry.id   AF-A0A7S2E392-F1
#
_cell.length_a   1.000
_cell.length_b   1.000
_cell.length_c   1.000
_cell.angle_alpha   90.00
_cell.angle_beta   90.00
_cell.angle_gamma   90.00
#
_symmetry.space_group_name_H-M   'P 1'
#
loop_
_entity.id
_entity.type
_entity.pdbx_description
1 polymer ?
#
loop_
_entity_poly.entity_id
_entity_poly.type
_entity_poly.pdbx_seq_one_letter_code
_entity_poly.pdbx_strand_id
1 'polypeptide(L)'
;FKYALSLIYSRSYFVDGSLRLVPILDFANHQDLGTQEVTGGTMGTFGTTKGVVIKSSSSKSYSANEEFYIDYGPKSAADYLLEHGFVPPKCFSTCVSELT
;
A
#
# COMPACT_ATOMS: atom_id res chain seq x y z
N PHE A 1 -0.25 22.56 7.63
CA PHE A 1 0.37 21.26 7.97
C PHE A 1 -0.58 20.07 7.96
N LYS A 2 -1.84 20.18 8.44
CA LYS A 2 -2.80 19.05 8.49
C LYS A 2 -2.88 18.23 7.20
N TYR A 3 -3.08 18.89 6.06
CA TYR A 3 -3.17 18.23 4.75
C TYR A 3 -1.91 17.47 4.35
N ALA A 4 -0.73 18.07 4.59
CA ALA A 4 0.54 17.42 4.30
C ALA A 4 0.74 16.16 5.15
N LEU A 5 0.41 16.22 6.45
CA LEU A 5 0.47 15.05 7.34
C LEU A 5 -0.51 13.96 6.91
N SER A 6 -1.76 14.31 6.58
CA SER A 6 -2.73 13.31 6.11
C SER A 6 -2.29 12.64 4.82
N LEU A 7 -1.61 13.35 3.91
CA LEU A 7 -1.03 12.76 2.71
C LEU A 7 0.08 11.76 3.05
N ILE A 8 1.02 12.13 3.94
CA ILE A 8 2.10 11.24 4.34
C ILE A 8 1.54 9.99 5.02
N TYR A 9 0.62 10.11 5.97
CA TYR A 9 0.02 8.95 6.63
C TYR A 9 -0.70 8.02 5.64
N SER A 10 -1.50 8.58 4.73
CA SER A 10 -2.37 7.76 3.89
C SER A 10 -1.70 7.19 2.63
N ARG A 11 -0.60 7.79 2.15
CA ARG A 11 -0.05 7.53 0.79
C ARG A 11 1.45 7.23 0.75
N SER A 12 2.13 7.23 1.89
CA SER A 12 3.55 6.90 1.91
C SER A 12 3.79 5.40 2.15
N TYR A 13 4.89 4.91 1.59
CA TYR A 13 5.31 3.52 1.71
C TYR A 13 6.69 3.46 2.35
N PHE A 14 6.90 2.46 3.21
CA PHE A 14 8.21 2.20 3.79
C PHE A 14 9.02 1.32 2.85
N VAL A 15 9.94 1.92 2.10
CA VAL A 15 10.75 1.24 1.08
C VAL A 15 12.22 1.64 1.25
N ASP A 16 13.11 0.65 1.15
CA ASP A 16 14.56 0.82 1.32
C ASP A 16 14.94 1.52 2.65
N GLY A 17 14.24 1.18 3.74
CA GLY A 17 14.53 1.71 5.08
C GLY A 17 14.11 3.17 5.28
N SER A 18 13.28 3.73 4.40
CA SER A 18 12.79 5.11 4.53
C SER A 18 11.36 5.24 4.02
N LEU A 19 10.63 6.19 4.60
CA LEU A 19 9.29 6.53 4.16
C LEU A 19 9.36 7.34 2.87
N ARG A 20 8.63 6.94 1.83
CA ARG A 20 8.62 7.62 0.53
C ARG A 20 7.20 7.79 0.00
N LEU A 21 6.97 8.92 -0.67
CA LEU A 21 5.85 9.05 -1.60
C LEU A 21 6.25 8.42 -2.92
N VAL A 22 5.39 7.57 -3.47
CA VAL A 22 5.64 6.83 -4.71
C VAL A 22 4.53 7.20 -5.70
N PRO A 23 4.73 8.25 -6.53
CA PRO A 23 3.72 8.71 -7.47
C PRO A 23 3.25 7.59 -8.39
N ILE A 24 1.99 7.67 -8.83
CA ILE A 24 1.28 6.68 -9.66
C ILE A 24 0.87 5.46 -8.84
N LEU A 25 1.79 4.86 -8.09
CA LEU A 25 1.47 3.70 -7.24
C LEU A 25 0.61 4.09 -6.04
N ASP A 26 0.76 5.30 -5.53
CA ASP A 26 -0.05 5.87 -4.45
C ASP A 26 -1.54 6.06 -4.79
N PHE A 27 -1.91 5.96 -6.07
CA PHE A 27 -3.32 5.93 -6.50
C PHE A 27 -3.99 4.56 -6.34
N ALA A 28 -3.21 3.47 -6.23
CA ALA A 28 -3.77 2.14 -6.09
C ALA A 28 -4.44 1.95 -4.73
N ASN A 29 -5.67 1.45 -4.74
CA ASN A 29 -6.44 1.21 -3.52
C ASN A 29 -6.01 -0.07 -2.82
N HIS A 30 -6.37 -0.16 -1.55
CA HIS A 30 -6.06 -1.30 -0.70
C HIS A 30 -7.02 -2.48 -0.94
N GLN A 31 -6.47 -3.69 -0.96
CA GLN A 31 -7.20 -4.94 -0.77
C GLN A 31 -6.27 -5.96 -0.10
N ASP A 32 -6.75 -6.73 0.87
CA ASP A 32 -5.91 -7.73 1.56
C ASP A 32 -5.60 -8.97 0.68
N LEU A 33 -6.64 -9.58 0.12
CA LEU A 33 -6.51 -10.94 -0.43
C LEU A 33 -5.91 -10.93 -1.84
N GLY A 34 -4.75 -11.57 -1.98
CA GLY A 34 -4.13 -11.82 -3.29
C GLY A 34 -3.46 -10.60 -3.91
N THR A 35 -3.20 -9.56 -3.14
CA THR A 35 -2.37 -8.41 -3.53
C THR A 35 -0.99 -8.53 -2.87
N GLN A 36 -0.09 -7.59 -3.15
CA GLN A 36 1.22 -7.51 -2.51
C GLN A 36 1.49 -6.10 -2.02
N GLU A 37 2.28 -6.02 -0.95
CA GLU A 37 2.84 -4.77 -0.48
C GLU A 37 3.86 -4.21 -1.48
N VAL A 38 4.00 -2.89 -1.43
CA VAL A 38 4.96 -2.13 -2.22
C VAL A 38 6.38 -2.41 -1.73
N THR A 39 7.29 -2.83 -2.62
CA THR A 39 8.68 -3.13 -2.24
C THR A 39 9.69 -2.33 -3.05
N GLY A 40 10.83 -2.03 -2.42
CA GLY A 40 12.00 -1.52 -3.12
C GLY A 40 12.56 -2.56 -4.08
N GLY A 41 13.06 -2.12 -5.22
CA GLY A 41 13.60 -3.00 -6.24
C GLY A 41 14.34 -2.26 -7.33
N THR A 42 14.45 -2.92 -8.48
CA THR A 42 15.09 -2.36 -9.66
C THR A 42 14.15 -2.35 -10.86
N MET A 43 14.35 -1.37 -11.73
CA MET A 43 13.59 -1.12 -12.95
C MET A 43 14.53 -1.18 -14.16
N GLY A 44 13.94 -1.38 -15.34
CA GLY A 44 14.65 -1.53 -16.61
C GLY A 44 15.04 -2.98 -16.91
N THR A 45 15.29 -3.29 -18.18
CA THR A 45 15.54 -4.66 -18.69
C THR A 45 16.69 -5.39 -17.98
N PHE A 46 17.64 -4.64 -17.42
CA PHE A 46 18.80 -5.17 -16.69
C PHE A 46 18.82 -4.79 -15.21
N GLY A 47 17.73 -4.22 -14.67
CA GLY A 47 17.67 -3.80 -13.26
C GLY A 47 18.65 -2.69 -12.89
N THR A 48 18.98 -1.80 -13.82
CA THR A 48 20.02 -0.78 -13.67
C THR A 48 19.57 0.45 -12.88
N THR A 49 18.26 0.65 -12.71
CA THR A 49 17.70 1.82 -12.03
C THR A 49 16.99 1.37 -10.76
N LYS A 50 17.29 2.00 -9.61
CA LYS A 50 16.55 1.76 -8.38
C LYS A 50 15.13 2.29 -8.51
N GLY A 51 14.15 1.56 -8.00
CA GLY A 51 12.77 1.97 -8.06
C GLY A 51 11.92 1.17 -7.10
N VAL A 52 10.62 1.29 -7.31
CA VAL A 52 9.61 0.57 -6.54
C VAL A 52 8.93 -0.41 -7.48
N VAL A 53 8.74 -1.64 -7.00
CA VAL A 53 8.17 -2.72 -7.80
C VAL A 53 6.96 -3.28 -7.08
N ILE A 54 5.90 -3.52 -7.86
CA ILE A 54 4.74 -4.28 -7.43
C ILE A 54 4.56 -5.41 -8.42
N LYS A 55 4.32 -6.61 -7.89
CA LYS A 55 4.00 -7.78 -8.69
C LYS A 55 2.59 -8.20 -8.36
N SER A 56 1.84 -8.62 -9.38
CA SER A 56 0.61 -9.36 -9.11
C SER A 56 1.01 -10.62 -8.34
N SER A 57 0.24 -10.96 -7.29
CA SER A 57 0.48 -12.22 -6.59
C SER A 57 0.30 -13.39 -7.57
N SER A 58 0.92 -14.53 -7.27
CA SER A 58 0.72 -15.74 -8.08
C SER A 58 -0.73 -16.25 -8.08
N SER A 59 -1.56 -15.76 -7.16
CA SER A 59 -2.97 -16.13 -7.01
C SER A 59 -3.95 -15.12 -7.60
N LYS A 60 -3.47 -13.96 -8.09
CA LYS A 60 -4.34 -12.92 -8.66
C LYS A 60 -3.84 -12.48 -10.04
N SER A 61 -4.66 -12.72 -11.05
CA SER A 61 -4.55 -12.13 -12.38
C SER A 61 -5.59 -11.01 -12.51
N TYR A 62 -5.21 -9.93 -13.18
CA TYR A 62 -6.11 -8.81 -13.45
C TYR A 62 -6.67 -8.91 -14.87
N SER A 63 -7.99 -8.83 -14.99
CA SER A 63 -8.67 -8.74 -16.28
C SER A 63 -8.75 -7.29 -16.76
N ALA A 64 -9.00 -7.08 -18.05
CA ALA A 64 -9.27 -5.73 -18.57
C ALA A 64 -10.47 -5.11 -17.85
N ASN A 65 -10.34 -3.84 -17.45
CA ASN A 65 -11.32 -3.10 -16.64
C ASN A 65 -11.45 -3.54 -15.18
N GLU A 66 -10.64 -4.48 -14.70
CA GLU A 66 -10.52 -4.76 -13.27
C GLU A 66 -9.66 -3.69 -12.61
N GLU A 67 -10.09 -3.20 -11.44
CA GLU A 67 -9.29 -2.28 -10.64
C GLU A 67 -8.06 -2.99 -10.09
N PHE A 68 -6.91 -2.33 -10.21
CA PHE A 68 -5.65 -2.81 -9.66
C PHE A 68 -5.54 -2.40 -8.19
N TYR A 69 -5.33 -3.38 -7.31
CA TYR A 69 -5.20 -3.18 -5.87
C TYR A 69 -3.82 -3.59 -5.36
N ILE A 70 -3.43 -2.99 -4.24
CA ILE A 70 -2.18 -3.28 -3.53
C ILE A 70 -2.49 -3.55 -2.06
N ASP A 71 -1.53 -4.14 -1.34
CA ASP A 71 -1.62 -4.27 0.11
C ASP A 71 -0.97 -3.05 0.78
N TYR A 72 -1.63 -2.48 1.79
CA TYR A 72 -1.09 -1.38 2.60
C TYR A 72 -0.38 -1.90 3.86
N GLY A 73 -0.37 -3.22 4.02
CA GLY A 73 0.26 -3.97 5.10
C GLY A 73 -0.74 -4.42 6.17
N PRO A 74 -0.28 -5.29 7.08
CA PRO A 74 -1.13 -5.81 8.16
C PRO A 74 -1.49 -4.68 9.13
N LYS A 75 -2.73 -4.21 9.06
CA LYS A 75 -3.26 -3.11 9.86
C LYS A 75 -4.61 -3.48 10.47
N SER A 76 -4.89 -2.97 11.68
CA SER A 76 -6.21 -3.13 12.30
C SER A 76 -7.24 -2.21 11.64
N ALA A 77 -8.53 -2.44 11.94
CA ALA A 77 -9.59 -1.52 11.53
C ALA A 77 -9.36 -0.07 12.03
N ALA A 78 -8.77 0.07 13.22
CA ALA A 78 -8.46 1.37 13.79
C ALA A 78 -7.31 2.07 13.03
N ASP A 79 -6.25 1.34 12.66
CA ASP A 79 -5.12 1.90 11.92
C ASP A 79 -5.55 2.33 10.51
N TYR A 80 -6.37 1.53 9.83
CA TYR A 80 -6.95 1.92 8.54
C TYR A 80 -7.76 3.22 8.64
N LEU A 81 -8.59 3.36 9.68
CA LEU A 81 -9.40 4.56 9.88
C LEU A 81 -8.54 5.79 10.19
N LEU A 82 -7.55 5.65 11.08
CA LEU A 82 -6.74 6.76 11.57
C LEU A 82 -5.69 7.22 10.54
N GLU A 83 -5.06 6.29 9.82
CA GLU A 83 -3.95 6.58 8.90
C GLU A 83 -4.42 6.78 7.46
N HIS A 84 -5.45 6.04 7.03
CA HIS A 84 -5.89 6.03 5.62
C HIS A 84 -7.31 6.57 5.41
N GLY A 85 -8.10 6.79 6.47
CA GLY A 85 -9.42 7.42 6.39
C GLY A 85 -10.52 6.51 5.86
N PHE A 86 -10.34 5.19 5.87
CA PHE A 86 -11.37 4.21 5.49
C PHE A 86 -11.24 2.93 6.32
N VAL A 87 -12.22 2.03 6.27
CA VAL A 87 -12.17 0.73 6.94
C VAL A 87 -12.51 -0.37 5.93
N PRO A 88 -11.57 -1.27 5.59
CA PRO A 88 -11.86 -2.40 4.71
C PRO A 88 -12.96 -3.31 5.28
N PRO A 89 -13.86 -3.88 4.44
CA PRO A 89 -14.96 -4.72 4.93
C PRO A 89 -14.52 -5.99 5.70
N LYS A 90 -13.27 -6.42 5.56
CA LYS A 90 -12.74 -7.67 6.15
C LYS A 90 -11.77 -7.45 7.32
N CYS A 91 -11.55 -6.22 7.79
CA CYS A 91 -10.58 -5.94 8.86
C CYS A 91 -11.18 -5.91 10.27
N PHE A 92 -12.45 -6.32 10.46
CA PHE A 92 -13.12 -6.27 11.77
C PHE A 92 -12.70 -7.36 12.76
N SER A 93 -11.68 -8.17 12.46
CA SER A 93 -11.17 -9.18 13.39
C SER A 93 -10.56 -8.54 14.63
N THR A 94 -9.99 -7.34 14.53
CA THR A 94 -9.46 -6.56 15.66
C THR A 94 -9.68 -5.05 15.46
N CYS A 95 -10.08 -4.36 16.53
CA CYS A 95 -10.21 -2.89 16.57
C CYS A 95 -9.31 -2.35 17.69
N VAL A 96 -8.00 -2.59 17.54
CA VAL A 96 -6.96 -2.14 18.46
C VAL A 96 -5.86 -1.52 17.62
N SER A 97 -5.57 -0.24 17.86
CA SER A 97 -4.43 0.44 17.25
C SER A 97 -3.24 0.34 18.20
N GLU A 98 -2.10 -0.11 17.68
CA GLU A 98 -0.84 -0.07 18.41
C GLU A 98 -0.30 1.37 18.37
N LEU A 99 -0.82 2.22 19.25
CA LEU A 99 -0.24 3.54 19.49
C LEU A 99 1.17 3.35 20.06
N THR A 100 2.19 3.60 19.24
CA THR A 100 3.60 3.69 19.64
C THR A 100 4.06 5.14 19.73
#